data_AF-A0A847PAL3-F1
#
_entry.id   AF-A0A847PAL3-F1
#
_cell.length_a   1.000
_cell.length_b   1.000
_cell.length_c   1.000
_cell.angle_alpha   90.00
_cell.angle_beta   90.00
_cell.angle_gamma   90.00
#
_symmetry.space_group_name_H-M   'P 1'
#
loop_
_entity.id
_entity.type
_entity.pdbx_description
1 polymer ?
#
loop_
_entity_poly.entity_id
_entity_poly.type
_entity_poly.pdbx_seq_one_letter_code
_entity_poly.pdbx_strand_id
1 'polypeptide(L)'
;MLETLEILRPLLKIEEKTPTYGRLAVEPLERGYGMTLGNALRRVLLSSIRGAAITSVRIEGVLHEFSTVPGVREDVIEILMNLKHVPVRSKSKDVRVLRMDFERPGEVMAGDIMADSEVEFVDPTAKICTLEEGARLSMELYIEQGTGYLSVERPRPTYLPIDALLTDALFSPVHRVNYWIEAARVGQRTDYERLVLDVWTNGIVTPEGAVCEASQIIRTYFGHIVTSLEQLESGAPPESSEAGEGTVDAGMTSEEAEFLARPVRDLELSIRSENCLLRGGIHTIGELLQKSREDLLKIRNLGKVSLKEIEDKLESVGFKLREKKS
;
A
#
# COMPACT_ATOMS: atom_id res chain seq x y z
N MET A 1 24.54 -18.63 -19.27
CA MET A 1 24.18 -19.52 -20.39
C MET A 1 22.65 -19.61 -20.45
N LEU A 2 22.00 -18.53 -20.89
CA LEU A 2 20.61 -18.58 -21.32
C LEU A 2 20.71 -18.48 -22.83
N GLU A 3 20.73 -19.63 -23.52
CA GLU A 3 20.28 -19.64 -24.90
C GLU A 3 18.92 -18.96 -24.88
N THR A 4 18.81 -17.81 -25.54
CA THR A 4 17.57 -17.05 -25.66
C THR A 4 16.53 -18.00 -26.23
N LEU A 5 15.70 -18.59 -25.36
CA LEU A 5 14.44 -19.21 -25.74
C LEU A 5 13.77 -18.17 -26.64
N GLU A 6 13.62 -18.48 -27.92
CA GLU A 6 12.86 -17.67 -28.87
C GLU A 6 11.38 -17.77 -28.51
N ILE A 7 11.02 -17.17 -27.37
CA ILE A 7 9.64 -17.09 -26.91
C ILE A 7 8.92 -16.18 -27.88
N LEU A 8 7.97 -16.74 -28.63
CA LEU A 8 7.03 -15.94 -29.41
C LEU A 8 6.34 -14.96 -28.48
N ARG A 9 6.41 -13.67 -28.80
CA ARG A 9 5.75 -12.63 -27.99
C ARG A 9 4.24 -12.87 -28.04
N PRO A 10 3.59 -13.19 -26.91
CA PRO A 10 2.15 -13.38 -26.89
C PRO A 10 1.46 -12.05 -27.18
N LEU A 11 0.42 -12.09 -27.99
CA LEU A 11 -0.46 -10.97 -28.27
C LEU A 11 -1.66 -11.04 -27.33
N LEU A 12 -1.95 -9.93 -26.67
CA LEU A 12 -3.18 -9.75 -25.90
C LEU A 12 -4.24 -9.14 -26.81
N LYS A 13 -5.36 -9.84 -26.97
CA LYS A 13 -6.54 -9.39 -27.71
C LYS A 13 -7.71 -9.22 -26.75
N ILE A 14 -8.46 -8.13 -26.92
CA ILE A 14 -9.71 -7.89 -26.17
C ILE A 14 -10.85 -8.32 -27.09
N GLU A 15 -11.58 -9.36 -26.70
CA GLU A 15 -12.68 -9.92 -27.52
C GLU A 15 -14.01 -9.24 -27.21
N GLU A 16 -14.28 -9.01 -25.92
CA GLU A 16 -15.49 -8.34 -25.45
C GLU A 16 -15.10 -7.31 -24.39
N LYS A 17 -15.73 -6.13 -24.45
CA LYS A 17 -15.48 -5.03 -23.51
C LYS A 17 -16.78 -4.33 -23.15
N THR A 18 -17.08 -4.31 -21.86
CA THR A 18 -18.03 -3.40 -21.22
C THR A 18 -17.32 -2.66 -20.08
N PRO A 19 -17.95 -1.67 -19.44
CA PRO A 19 -17.32 -0.97 -18.31
C PRO A 19 -16.99 -1.87 -17.11
N THR A 20 -17.77 -2.93 -16.90
CA THR A 20 -17.69 -3.83 -15.73
C THR A 20 -17.28 -5.26 -16.09
N TYR A 21 -17.15 -5.60 -17.37
CA TYR A 21 -16.77 -6.93 -17.81
C TYR A 21 -15.85 -6.89 -19.04
N GLY A 22 -14.87 -7.78 -19.09
CA GLY A 22 -13.99 -7.92 -20.23
C GLY A 22 -13.57 -9.37 -20.45
N ARG A 23 -13.58 -9.78 -21.72
CA ARG A 23 -12.98 -11.04 -22.18
C ARG A 23 -11.66 -10.74 -22.91
N LEU A 24 -10.57 -11.27 -22.38
CA LEU A 24 -9.22 -11.09 -22.91
C LEU A 24 -8.65 -12.45 -23.33
N ALA A 25 -8.02 -12.50 -24.50
CA ALA A 25 -7.35 -13.67 -25.02
C ALA A 25 -5.85 -13.40 -25.17
N VAL A 26 -5.01 -14.31 -24.68
CA VAL A 26 -3.54 -14.25 -24.79
C VAL A 26 -3.07 -15.45 -25.60
N GLU A 27 -2.50 -15.19 -26.77
CA GLU A 27 -2.00 -16.21 -27.71
C GLU A 27 -0.83 -15.67 -28.56
N PRO A 28 0.13 -16.49 -29.01
CA PRO A 28 0.31 -17.89 -28.63
C PRO A 28 1.10 -18.05 -27.32
N LEU A 29 0.80 -19.11 -26.58
CA LEU A 29 1.55 -19.52 -25.38
C LEU A 29 2.15 -20.91 -25.60
N GLU A 30 3.33 -21.14 -25.04
CA GLU A 30 3.91 -22.48 -24.99
C GLU A 30 3.02 -23.42 -24.15
N ARG A 31 3.06 -24.71 -24.48
CA ARG A 31 2.25 -25.71 -23.77
C ARG A 31 2.52 -25.70 -22.27
N GLY A 32 1.45 -25.64 -21.47
CA GLY A 32 1.49 -25.54 -20.01
C GLY A 32 1.58 -24.11 -19.45
N TYR A 33 1.99 -23.12 -20.26
CA TYR A 33 2.05 -21.73 -19.79
C TYR A 33 0.65 -21.11 -19.64
N GLY A 34 -0.37 -21.59 -20.37
CA GLY A 34 -1.75 -21.14 -20.20
C GLY A 34 -2.24 -21.32 -18.76
N MET A 35 -1.98 -22.48 -18.15
CA MET A 35 -2.37 -22.77 -16.76
C MET A 35 -1.59 -21.91 -15.76
N THR A 36 -0.28 -21.77 -15.97
CA THR A 36 0.59 -20.99 -15.08
C THR A 36 0.19 -19.52 -15.06
N LEU A 37 0.05 -18.91 -16.24
CA LEU A 37 -0.34 -17.51 -16.37
C LEU A 37 -1.77 -17.28 -15.90
N GLY A 38 -2.71 -18.15 -16.29
CA GLY A 38 -4.12 -18.05 -15.89
C GLY A 38 -4.30 -18.09 -14.38
N ASN A 39 -3.66 -19.03 -13.69
CA ASN A 39 -3.70 -19.11 -12.23
C ASN A 39 -3.04 -17.91 -11.55
N ALA A 40 -1.86 -17.49 -12.02
CA ALA A 40 -1.16 -16.35 -11.46
C ALA A 40 -1.98 -15.06 -11.57
N LEU A 41 -2.49 -14.77 -12.78
CA LEU A 41 -3.32 -13.60 -13.04
C LEU A 41 -4.60 -13.64 -12.21
N ARG A 42 -5.31 -14.78 -12.16
CA ARG A 42 -6.53 -14.92 -11.36
C ARG A 42 -6.29 -14.63 -9.88
N ARG A 43 -5.18 -15.13 -9.31
CA ARG A 43 -4.84 -14.89 -7.89
C ARG A 43 -4.56 -13.43 -7.62
N VAL A 44 -3.78 -12.77 -8.47
CA VAL A 44 -3.40 -11.37 -8.27
C VAL A 44 -4.59 -10.44 -8.49
N LEU A 45 -5.41 -10.69 -9.52
CA LEU A 45 -6.63 -9.93 -9.80
C LEU A 45 -7.61 -9.92 -8.61
N LEU A 46 -7.75 -11.05 -7.89
CA LEU A 46 -8.67 -11.16 -6.76
C LEU A 46 -8.11 -10.67 -5.42
N SER A 47 -6.80 -10.41 -5.32
CA SER A 47 -6.15 -10.14 -4.03
C SER A 47 -5.44 -8.80 -3.94
N SER A 48 -4.77 -8.38 -5.01
CA SER A 48 -3.70 -7.37 -4.94
C SER A 48 -3.99 -6.13 -5.79
N ILE A 49 -5.13 -6.08 -6.47
CA ILE A 49 -5.54 -4.89 -7.21
C ILE A 49 -5.90 -3.79 -6.22
N ARG A 50 -5.35 -2.60 -6.45
CA ARG A 50 -5.64 -1.44 -5.61
C ARG A 50 -7.05 -0.93 -5.88
N GLY A 51 -7.74 -0.58 -4.80
CA GLY A 51 -9.00 0.14 -4.87
C GLY A 51 -9.16 1.05 -3.67
N ALA A 52 -10.34 1.66 -3.56
CA ALA A 52 -10.69 2.51 -2.44
C ALA A 52 -12.02 2.06 -1.84
N ALA A 53 -12.17 2.27 -0.54
CA ALA A 53 -13.37 1.91 0.19
C ALA A 53 -13.57 2.88 1.36
N ILE A 54 -14.82 2.95 1.83
CA ILE A 54 -15.18 3.66 3.06
C ILE A 54 -14.74 2.78 4.22
N THR A 55 -13.79 3.25 5.04
CA THR A 55 -13.20 2.48 6.14
C THR A 55 -13.88 2.76 7.48
N SER A 56 -14.36 3.99 7.65
CA SER A 56 -14.97 4.48 8.87
C SER A 56 -16.02 5.54 8.55
N VAL A 57 -17.01 5.67 9.43
CA VAL A 57 -18.12 6.60 9.27
C VAL A 57 -18.39 7.25 10.61
N ARG A 58 -18.52 8.56 10.66
CA ARG A 58 -18.93 9.30 11.85
C ARG A 58 -20.30 9.90 11.59
N ILE A 59 -21.31 9.46 12.32
CA ILE A 59 -22.69 9.94 12.17
C ILE A 59 -23.01 10.83 13.36
N GLU A 60 -23.56 12.01 13.11
CA GLU A 60 -23.92 12.95 14.18
C GLU A 60 -24.97 12.35 15.12
N GLY A 61 -24.68 12.37 16.42
CA GLY A 61 -25.58 11.83 17.46
C GLY A 61 -25.52 10.32 17.66
N VAL A 62 -24.67 9.60 16.92
CA VAL A 62 -24.46 8.15 17.05
C VAL A 62 -23.14 7.86 17.75
N LEU A 63 -23.19 7.04 18.80
CA LEU A 63 -22.01 6.65 19.58
C LEU A 63 -21.54 5.22 19.31
N HIS A 64 -22.43 4.35 18.83
CA HIS A 64 -22.16 2.93 18.60
C HIS A 64 -23.05 2.40 17.47
N GLU A 65 -22.65 1.29 16.84
CA GLU A 65 -23.35 0.72 15.68
C GLU A 65 -24.77 0.21 15.97
N PHE A 66 -25.09 -0.10 17.22
CA PHE A 66 -26.42 -0.64 17.60
C PHE A 66 -27.50 0.42 17.84
N SER A 67 -27.21 1.69 17.55
CA SER A 67 -28.19 2.77 17.73
C SER A 67 -29.05 2.97 16.48
N THR A 68 -30.15 3.69 16.65
CA THR A 68 -30.97 4.20 15.54
C THR A 68 -30.80 5.70 15.42
N VAL A 69 -30.96 6.23 14.21
CA VAL A 69 -30.96 7.68 13.95
C VAL A 69 -32.41 8.14 13.86
N PRO A 70 -32.87 9.10 14.68
CA PRO A 70 -34.24 9.60 14.62
C PRO A 70 -34.59 10.13 13.22
N GLY A 71 -35.70 9.63 12.64
CA GLY A 71 -36.18 10.05 11.32
C GLY A 71 -35.43 9.43 10.13
N VAL A 72 -34.55 8.45 10.37
CA VAL A 72 -34.01 7.56 9.33
C VAL A 72 -34.68 6.20 9.45
N ARG A 73 -35.08 5.63 8.32
CA ARG A 73 -35.81 4.36 8.28
C ARG A 73 -34.93 3.16 8.62
N GLU A 74 -33.71 3.16 8.12
CA GLU A 74 -32.67 2.14 8.30
C GLU A 74 -31.96 2.31 9.65
N ASP A 75 -31.51 1.20 10.26
CA ASP A 75 -30.64 1.26 11.44
C ASP A 75 -29.18 1.58 11.06
N VAL A 76 -28.33 1.89 12.04
CA VAL A 76 -26.94 2.24 11.77
C VAL A 76 -26.17 1.07 11.13
N ILE A 77 -26.50 -0.18 11.45
CA ILE A 77 -25.85 -1.36 10.85
C ILE A 77 -26.19 -1.46 9.36
N GLU A 78 -27.44 -1.26 9.00
CA GLU A 78 -27.92 -1.26 7.61
C GLU A 78 -27.29 -0.10 6.82
N ILE A 79 -27.15 1.09 7.42
CA ILE A 79 -26.41 2.21 6.83
C ILE A 79 -24.95 1.81 6.58
N LEU A 80 -24.25 1.23 7.56
CA LEU A 80 -22.86 0.79 7.40
C LEU A 80 -22.72 -0.30 6.33
N MET A 81 -23.69 -1.21 6.23
CA MET A 81 -23.72 -2.26 5.21
C MET A 81 -23.94 -1.69 3.81
N ASN A 82 -24.83 -0.71 3.66
CA ASN A 82 -25.05 -0.03 2.38
C ASN A 82 -23.80 0.74 1.95
N LEU A 83 -23.15 1.46 2.87
CA LEU A 83 -21.90 2.18 2.61
C LEU A 83 -20.76 1.25 2.19
N LYS A 84 -20.69 0.02 2.72
CA LYS A 84 -19.72 -1.01 2.32
C LYS A 84 -19.83 -1.40 0.84
N HIS A 85 -21.02 -1.30 0.25
CA HIS A 85 -21.29 -1.65 -1.14
C HIS A 85 -21.14 -0.49 -2.13
N VAL A 86 -20.92 0.74 -1.65
CA VAL A 86 -20.73 1.90 -2.53
C VAL A 86 -19.38 1.82 -3.25
N PRO A 87 -19.34 1.78 -4.60
CA PRO A 87 -18.09 1.73 -5.35
C PRO A 87 -17.44 3.12 -5.39
N VAL A 88 -16.31 3.25 -4.69
CA VAL A 88 -15.58 4.52 -4.55
C VAL A 88 -14.23 4.46 -5.26
N ARG A 89 -13.93 5.48 -6.06
CA ARG A 89 -12.60 5.71 -6.63
C ARG A 89 -11.93 6.86 -5.89
N SER A 90 -10.81 6.61 -5.22
CA SER A 90 -9.94 7.66 -4.69
C SER A 90 -8.67 7.73 -5.52
N LYS A 91 -8.19 8.94 -5.81
CA LYS A 91 -6.86 9.20 -6.39
C LYS A 91 -5.81 9.53 -5.32
N SER A 92 -6.26 9.86 -4.11
CA SER A 92 -5.41 10.24 -2.99
C SER A 92 -4.80 9.03 -2.31
N LYS A 93 -3.52 9.12 -1.93
CA LYS A 93 -2.86 8.12 -1.08
C LYS A 93 -3.22 8.28 0.40
N ASP A 94 -3.59 9.49 0.79
CA ASP A 94 -3.96 9.83 2.16
C ASP A 94 -5.44 9.56 2.41
N VAL A 95 -5.81 9.45 3.69
CA VAL A 95 -7.21 9.32 4.11
C VAL A 95 -7.97 10.58 3.73
N ARG A 96 -9.04 10.45 2.95
CA ARG A 96 -9.93 11.56 2.60
C ARG A 96 -11.19 11.49 3.45
N VAL A 97 -11.57 12.64 3.99
CA VAL A 97 -12.82 12.79 4.74
C VAL A 97 -13.81 13.55 3.87
N LEU A 98 -14.93 12.90 3.53
CA LEU A 98 -16.05 13.53 2.84
C LEU A 98 -17.18 13.77 3.83
N ARG A 99 -17.88 14.90 3.67
CA ARG A 99 -19.02 15.25 4.50
C ARG A 99 -20.30 15.16 3.69
N MET A 100 -21.36 14.68 4.32
CA MET A 100 -22.70 14.64 3.76
C MET A 100 -23.66 15.26 4.77
N ASP A 101 -24.39 16.29 4.34
CA ASP A 101 -25.49 16.90 5.08
C ASP A 101 -26.76 16.79 4.21
N PHE A 102 -27.79 16.12 4.74
CA PHE A 102 -29.04 15.88 4.03
C PHE A 102 -30.23 16.27 4.91
N GLU A 103 -31.09 17.15 4.40
CA GLU A 103 -32.23 17.75 5.12
C GLU A 103 -33.55 17.67 4.30
N ARG A 104 -33.64 16.74 3.35
CA ARG A 104 -34.83 16.55 2.51
C ARG A 104 -35.45 15.17 2.73
N PRO A 105 -36.79 15.01 2.67
CA PRO A 105 -37.41 13.70 2.72
C PRO A 105 -37.06 12.89 1.45
N GLY A 106 -36.82 11.60 1.61
CA GLY A 106 -36.57 10.68 0.48
C GLY A 106 -35.31 9.83 0.64
N GLU A 107 -34.94 9.15 -0.44
CA GLU A 107 -33.75 8.30 -0.48
C GLU A 107 -32.47 9.14 -0.57
N VAL A 108 -31.50 8.82 0.28
CA VAL A 108 -30.14 9.33 0.23
C VAL A 108 -29.31 8.40 -0.63
N MET A 109 -28.72 8.93 -1.68
CA MET A 109 -27.88 8.18 -2.62
C MET A 109 -26.42 8.62 -2.51
N ALA A 110 -25.49 7.81 -3.03
CA ALA A 110 -24.07 8.15 -3.07
C ALA A 110 -23.79 9.45 -3.85
N GLY A 111 -24.64 9.80 -4.82
CA GLY A 111 -24.57 11.06 -5.55
C GLY A 111 -24.88 12.31 -4.71
N ASP A 112 -25.52 12.17 -3.54
CA ASP A 112 -25.80 13.28 -2.62
C ASP A 112 -24.58 13.61 -1.72
N ILE A 113 -23.54 12.79 -1.73
CA ILE A 113 -22.30 13.04 -0.99
C ILE A 113 -21.54 14.20 -1.65
N MET A 114 -21.03 15.14 -0.86
CA MET A 114 -20.17 16.21 -1.36
C MET A 114 -18.80 15.63 -1.76
N ALA A 115 -18.69 15.21 -3.03
CA ALA A 115 -17.48 14.65 -3.58
C ALA A 115 -16.37 15.71 -3.70
N ASP A 116 -15.15 15.30 -3.42
CA ASP A 116 -13.93 16.09 -3.64
C ASP A 116 -13.34 15.78 -5.02
N SER A 117 -12.46 16.66 -5.53
CA SER A 117 -11.71 16.48 -6.78
C SER A 117 -10.92 15.16 -6.87
N GLU A 118 -10.55 14.57 -5.74
CA GLU A 118 -9.80 13.31 -5.68
C GLU A 118 -10.68 12.06 -5.50
N VAL A 119 -11.96 12.22 -5.15
CA VAL A 119 -12.86 11.11 -4.85
C VAL A 119 -14.07 11.13 -5.77
N GLU A 120 -14.36 9.98 -6.37
CA GLU A 120 -15.45 9.82 -7.32
C GLU A 120 -16.28 8.58 -7.01
N PHE A 121 -17.59 8.73 -7.00
CA PHE A 121 -18.55 7.64 -6.85
C PHE A 121 -18.93 7.14 -8.24
N VAL A 122 -18.57 5.88 -8.55
CA VAL A 122 -18.79 5.29 -9.87
C VAL A 122 -20.28 5.02 -10.11
N ASP A 123 -21.00 4.68 -9.04
CA ASP A 123 -22.45 4.52 -9.03
C ASP A 123 -23.10 5.58 -8.11
N PRO A 124 -23.52 6.73 -8.68
CA PRO A 124 -24.23 7.76 -7.91
C PRO A 124 -25.59 7.31 -7.40
N THR A 125 -26.15 6.22 -7.92
CA THR A 125 -27.50 5.72 -7.57
C THR A 125 -27.48 4.74 -6.41
N ALA A 126 -26.30 4.39 -5.89
CA ALA A 126 -26.16 3.50 -4.75
C ALA A 126 -26.86 4.09 -3.52
N LYS A 127 -27.90 3.40 -3.04
CA LYS A 127 -28.70 3.81 -1.89
C LYS A 127 -27.89 3.68 -0.59
N ILE A 128 -27.96 4.71 0.25
CA ILE A 128 -27.37 4.72 1.59
C ILE A 128 -28.46 4.48 2.64
N CYS A 129 -29.51 5.32 2.63
CA CYS A 129 -30.63 5.25 3.55
C CYS A 129 -31.84 6.04 3.02
N THR A 130 -32.90 6.12 3.82
CA THR A 130 -34.15 6.84 3.53
C THR A 130 -34.49 7.74 4.71
N LEU A 131 -34.66 9.04 4.46
CA LEU A 131 -35.06 10.03 5.46
C LEU A 131 -36.56 10.33 5.42
N GLU A 132 -37.15 10.44 6.59
CA GLU A 132 -38.51 10.92 6.82
C GLU A 132 -38.60 12.45 6.72
N GLU A 133 -39.83 12.97 6.68
CA GLU A 133 -40.08 14.40 6.62
C GLU A 133 -39.65 15.12 7.91
N GLY A 134 -38.80 16.15 7.78
CA GLY A 134 -38.28 16.92 8.90
C GLY A 134 -37.04 16.32 9.59
N ALA A 135 -36.53 15.18 9.10
CA ALA A 135 -35.29 14.59 9.59
C ALA A 135 -34.05 15.24 8.94
N ARG A 136 -32.93 15.25 9.67
CA ARG A 136 -31.61 15.65 9.18
C ARG A 136 -30.61 14.53 9.43
N LEU A 137 -29.79 14.24 8.43
CA LEU A 137 -28.66 13.32 8.54
C LEU A 137 -27.37 14.06 8.18
N SER A 138 -26.40 13.98 9.08
CA SER A 138 -25.08 14.59 8.96
C SER A 138 -24.05 13.51 9.29
N MET A 139 -23.16 13.22 8.34
CA MET A 139 -22.10 12.22 8.53
C MET A 139 -20.80 12.60 7.82
N GLU A 140 -19.70 12.10 8.36
CA GLU A 140 -18.37 12.14 7.77
C GLU A 140 -17.95 10.72 7.35
N LEU A 141 -17.50 10.57 6.11
CA LEU A 141 -17.06 9.33 5.49
C LEU A 141 -15.55 9.37 5.33
N TYR A 142 -14.86 8.39 5.92
CA TYR A 142 -13.42 8.23 5.82
C TYR A 142 -13.12 7.23 4.71
N ILE A 143 -12.43 7.69 3.66
CA ILE A 143 -12.14 6.93 2.45
C ILE A 143 -10.65 6.73 2.35
N GLU A 144 -10.25 5.48 2.18
CA GLU A 144 -8.85 5.08 2.12
C GLU A 144 -8.60 4.24 0.88
N GLN A 145 -7.36 4.26 0.40
CA GLN A 145 -6.87 3.31 -0.58
C GLN A 145 -6.30 2.09 0.12
N GLY A 146 -6.53 0.92 -0.47
CA GLY A 146 -6.00 -0.33 0.05
C GLY A 146 -6.05 -1.44 -0.99
N THR A 147 -5.75 -2.65 -0.53
CA THR A 147 -5.82 -3.88 -1.33
C THR A 147 -6.54 -4.96 -0.53
N GLY A 148 -7.32 -5.79 -1.21
CA GLY A 148 -8.01 -6.91 -0.60
C GLY A 148 -9.12 -6.48 0.36
N TYR A 149 -9.06 -6.97 1.60
CA TYR A 149 -10.11 -6.82 2.60
C TYR A 149 -9.50 -6.39 3.94
N LEU A 150 -10.14 -5.44 4.60
CA LEU A 150 -9.77 -4.96 5.92
C LEU A 150 -10.96 -5.09 6.87
N SER A 151 -10.82 -5.96 7.86
CA SER A 151 -11.86 -6.22 8.85
C SER A 151 -12.05 -5.05 9.82
N VAL A 152 -13.26 -4.93 10.36
CA VAL A 152 -13.59 -4.07 11.50
C VAL A 152 -12.80 -4.42 12.78
N GLU A 153 -12.39 -5.68 12.96
CA GLU A 153 -11.59 -6.18 14.09
C GLU A 153 -10.10 -5.79 13.96
N ARG A 154 -9.83 -4.50 13.77
CA ARG A 154 -8.50 -3.94 13.63
C ARG A 154 -8.21 -2.91 14.72
N PRO A 155 -6.92 -2.65 15.03
CA PRO A 155 -6.57 -1.53 15.89
C PRO A 155 -7.14 -0.23 15.35
N ARG A 156 -7.78 0.55 16.22
CA ARG A 156 -8.38 1.83 15.84
C ARG A 156 -7.28 2.81 15.41
N PRO A 157 -7.35 3.40 14.21
CA PRO A 157 -6.42 4.44 13.81
C PRO A 157 -6.48 5.68 14.72
N THR A 158 -5.33 6.25 15.03
CA THR A 158 -5.20 7.39 15.96
C THR A 158 -5.85 8.68 15.46
N TYR A 159 -6.02 8.83 14.15
CA TYR A 159 -6.67 10.02 13.57
C TYR A 159 -8.20 10.01 13.71
N LEU A 160 -8.81 8.87 14.07
CA LEU A 160 -10.27 8.77 14.16
C LEU A 160 -10.81 9.35 15.48
N PRO A 161 -11.81 10.26 15.43
CA PRO A 161 -12.56 10.72 16.60
C PRO A 161 -13.21 9.56 17.37
N ILE A 162 -13.44 9.66 18.67
CA ILE A 162 -13.97 8.54 19.50
C ILE A 162 -15.34 8.03 18.99
N ASP A 163 -16.16 8.94 18.46
CA ASP A 163 -17.51 8.70 17.92
C ASP A 163 -17.54 8.20 16.46
N ALA A 164 -16.39 7.95 15.83
CA ALA A 164 -16.37 7.32 14.51
C ALA A 164 -16.55 5.79 14.60
N LEU A 165 -17.43 5.25 13.78
CA LEU A 165 -17.71 3.83 13.65
C LEU A 165 -16.79 3.23 12.59
N LEU A 166 -16.17 2.10 12.91
CA LEU A 166 -15.38 1.35 11.95
C LEU A 166 -16.32 0.47 11.11
N THR A 167 -15.99 0.33 9.83
CA THR A 167 -16.63 -0.66 8.96
C THR A 167 -15.58 -1.55 8.30
N ASP A 168 -16.04 -2.69 7.80
CA ASP A 168 -15.22 -3.54 6.94
C ASP A 168 -15.02 -2.84 5.60
N ALA A 169 -13.77 -2.74 5.17
CA ALA A 169 -13.42 -2.13 3.89
C ALA A 169 -13.09 -3.21 2.86
N LEU A 170 -13.88 -3.25 1.78
CA LEU A 170 -13.63 -4.07 0.61
C LEU A 170 -12.92 -3.21 -0.46
N PHE A 171 -11.60 -3.30 -0.53
CA PHE A 171 -10.82 -2.54 -1.50
C PHE A 171 -10.75 -3.21 -2.88
N SER A 172 -11.07 -4.51 -2.98
CA SER A 172 -10.95 -5.24 -4.25
C SER A 172 -11.99 -4.78 -5.28
N PRO A 173 -11.58 -4.17 -6.42
CA PRO A 173 -12.51 -3.77 -7.47
C PRO A 173 -12.93 -4.93 -8.38
N VAL A 174 -12.24 -6.07 -8.31
CA VAL A 174 -12.54 -7.28 -9.10
C VAL A 174 -13.38 -8.23 -8.26
N HIS A 175 -14.54 -8.62 -8.79
CA HIS A 175 -15.48 -9.53 -8.11
C HIS A 175 -15.29 -10.97 -8.53
N ARG A 176 -15.03 -11.20 -9.82
CA ARG A 176 -14.97 -12.54 -10.39
C ARG A 176 -13.95 -12.58 -11.52
N VAL A 177 -13.21 -13.70 -11.56
CA VAL A 177 -12.31 -14.02 -12.66
C VAL A 177 -12.45 -15.51 -12.98
N ASN A 178 -12.75 -15.80 -14.23
CA ASN A 178 -12.71 -17.15 -14.79
C ASN A 178 -11.64 -17.20 -15.88
N TYR A 179 -11.06 -18.37 -16.09
CA TYR A 179 -10.18 -18.59 -17.23
C TYR A 179 -10.30 -20.03 -17.72
N TRP A 180 -10.01 -20.23 -19.00
CA TRP A 180 -9.86 -21.54 -19.60
C TRP A 180 -8.80 -21.48 -20.69
N ILE A 181 -8.38 -22.66 -21.15
CA ILE A 181 -7.29 -22.81 -22.11
C ILE A 181 -7.84 -23.49 -23.36
N GLU A 182 -7.50 -22.92 -24.50
CA GLU A 182 -7.87 -23.39 -25.82
C GLU A 182 -6.61 -23.73 -26.62
N ALA A 183 -6.73 -24.61 -27.61
CA ALA A 183 -5.62 -24.89 -28.52
C ALA A 183 -5.45 -23.75 -29.53
N ALA A 184 -4.23 -23.25 -29.69
CA ALA A 184 -3.87 -22.23 -30.66
C ALA A 184 -3.03 -22.83 -31.79
N ARG A 185 -3.34 -22.43 -33.04
CA ARG A 185 -2.53 -22.79 -34.20
C ARG A 185 -1.78 -21.56 -34.70
N VAL A 186 -0.45 -21.68 -34.80
CA VAL A 186 0.41 -20.65 -35.38
C VAL A 186 1.16 -21.23 -36.56
N GLY A 187 0.76 -20.83 -37.76
CA GLY A 187 1.28 -21.39 -39.01
C GLY A 187 1.03 -22.90 -39.11
N GLN A 188 2.10 -23.68 -39.13
CA GLN A 188 2.05 -25.15 -39.20
C GLN A 188 2.06 -25.83 -37.82
N ARG A 189 2.35 -25.11 -36.74
CA ARG A 189 2.39 -25.65 -35.37
C ARG A 189 1.03 -25.52 -34.69
N THR A 190 0.58 -26.59 -34.04
CA THR A 190 -0.74 -26.71 -33.37
C THR A 190 -0.63 -27.00 -31.87
N ASP A 191 0.58 -26.95 -31.33
CA ASP A 191 0.93 -27.27 -29.95
C ASP A 191 0.92 -26.05 -29.01
N TYR A 192 0.61 -24.87 -29.54
CA TYR A 192 0.44 -23.66 -28.75
C TYR A 192 -0.90 -23.64 -28.01
N GLU A 193 -0.92 -22.90 -26.91
CA GLU A 193 -2.09 -22.64 -26.08
C GLU A 193 -2.57 -21.19 -26.26
N ARG A 194 -3.85 -21.00 -26.03
CA ARG A 194 -4.55 -19.72 -25.94
C ARG A 194 -5.22 -19.64 -24.58
N LEU A 195 -4.87 -18.63 -23.81
CA LEU A 195 -5.50 -18.36 -22.51
C LEU A 195 -6.63 -17.36 -22.71
N VAL A 196 -7.86 -17.76 -22.37
CA VAL A 196 -9.02 -16.85 -22.35
C VAL A 196 -9.37 -16.52 -20.90
N LEU A 197 -9.51 -15.24 -20.61
CA LEU A 197 -9.76 -14.65 -19.30
C LEU A 197 -11.05 -13.83 -19.35
N ASP A 198 -12.02 -14.22 -18.53
CA ASP A 198 -13.21 -13.42 -18.27
C ASP A 198 -13.06 -12.72 -16.92
N VAL A 199 -13.15 -11.39 -16.90
CA VAL A 199 -12.94 -10.55 -15.71
C VAL A 199 -14.15 -9.66 -15.48
N TRP A 200 -14.70 -9.68 -14.26
CA TRP A 200 -15.80 -8.82 -13.82
C TRP A 200 -15.33 -7.85 -12.73
N THR A 201 -15.55 -6.56 -12.93
CA THR A 201 -15.19 -5.47 -12.02
C THR A 201 -16.41 -4.64 -11.61
N ASN A 202 -16.28 -3.82 -10.57
CA ASN A 202 -17.29 -2.85 -10.14
C ASN A 202 -17.26 -1.52 -10.91
N GLY A 203 -16.49 -1.42 -12.00
CA GLY A 203 -16.38 -0.20 -12.81
C GLY A 203 -15.38 0.84 -12.29
N ILE A 204 -14.83 0.70 -11.08
CA ILE A 204 -13.74 1.56 -10.58
C ILE A 204 -12.50 1.42 -11.45
N VAL A 205 -12.18 0.16 -11.76
CA VAL A 205 -11.05 -0.23 -12.63
C VAL A 205 -11.63 -0.96 -13.84
N THR A 206 -11.14 -0.61 -15.03
CA THR A 206 -11.50 -1.32 -16.25
C THR A 206 -10.89 -2.73 -16.25
N PRO A 207 -11.54 -3.74 -16.84
CA PRO A 207 -10.99 -5.10 -16.90
C PRO A 207 -9.57 -5.17 -17.48
N GLU A 208 -9.30 -4.39 -18.54
CA GLU A 208 -7.97 -4.26 -19.16
C GLU A 208 -6.94 -3.62 -18.20
N GLY A 209 -7.35 -2.59 -17.46
CA GLY A 209 -6.52 -1.91 -16.48
C GLY A 209 -6.16 -2.85 -15.33
N ALA A 210 -7.12 -3.63 -14.85
CA ALA A 210 -6.91 -4.61 -13.79
C ALA A 210 -5.93 -5.72 -14.22
N VAL A 211 -6.06 -6.25 -15.45
CA VAL A 211 -5.12 -7.26 -15.97
C VAL A 211 -3.72 -6.67 -16.16
N CYS A 212 -3.62 -5.41 -16.60
CA CYS A 212 -2.34 -4.71 -16.71
C CYS A 212 -1.68 -4.54 -15.34
N GLU A 213 -2.42 -4.06 -14.33
CA GLU A 213 -1.91 -3.90 -12.96
C GLU A 213 -1.50 -5.26 -12.37
N ALA A 214 -2.32 -6.31 -12.53
CA ALA A 214 -1.98 -7.66 -12.10
C ALA A 214 -0.66 -8.15 -12.73
N SER A 215 -0.51 -7.94 -14.04
CA SER A 215 0.71 -8.34 -14.77
C SER A 215 1.93 -7.57 -14.29
N GLN A 216 1.78 -6.28 -13.97
CA GLN A 216 2.86 -5.47 -13.40
C GLN A 216 3.27 -5.97 -12.02
N ILE A 217 2.30 -6.29 -11.14
CA ILE A 217 2.57 -6.84 -9.81
C ILE A 217 3.36 -8.16 -9.93
N ILE A 218 2.91 -9.07 -10.80
CA ILE A 218 3.59 -10.35 -11.05
C ILE A 218 5.02 -10.12 -11.55
N ARG A 219 5.20 -9.21 -12.51
CA ARG A 219 6.52 -8.85 -13.06
C ARG A 219 7.44 -8.29 -11.98
N THR A 220 6.94 -7.45 -11.08
CA THR A 220 7.72 -6.89 -9.97
C THR A 220 8.22 -7.99 -9.03
N TYR A 221 7.36 -8.92 -8.61
CA TYR A 221 7.78 -10.04 -7.77
C TYR A 221 8.82 -10.94 -8.44
N PHE A 222 8.61 -11.31 -9.71
CA PHE A 222 9.62 -12.09 -10.43
C PHE A 222 10.93 -11.32 -10.63
N GLY A 223 10.87 -10.00 -10.83
CA GLY A 223 12.05 -9.13 -10.86
C GLY A 223 12.85 -9.20 -9.56
N HIS A 224 12.19 -9.07 -8.41
CA HIS A 224 12.84 -9.19 -7.11
C HIS A 224 13.51 -10.56 -6.90
N ILE A 225 12.86 -11.64 -7.33
CA ILE A 225 13.44 -12.99 -7.24
C ILE A 225 14.69 -13.10 -8.10
N VAL A 226 14.66 -12.62 -9.35
CA VAL A 226 15.82 -12.65 -10.26
C VAL A 226 16.98 -11.86 -9.66
N THR A 227 16.75 -10.62 -9.24
CA THR A 227 17.79 -9.78 -8.61
C THR A 227 18.37 -10.42 -7.35
N SER A 228 17.53 -11.04 -6.53
CA SER A 228 17.99 -11.72 -5.31
C SER A 228 18.88 -12.93 -5.63
N LEU A 229 18.57 -13.69 -6.69
CA LEU A 229 19.38 -14.82 -7.12
C LEU A 229 20.72 -14.37 -7.71
N GLU A 230 20.72 -13.30 -8.52
CA GLU A 230 21.95 -12.74 -9.09
C GLU A 230 22.91 -12.25 -8.00
N GLN A 231 22.39 -11.66 -6.91
CA GLN A 231 23.19 -11.24 -5.75
C GLN A 231 23.82 -12.43 -5.02
N LEU A 232 23.07 -13.52 -4.83
CA LEU A 232 23.58 -14.76 -4.23
C LEU A 232 24.67 -15.42 -5.07
N GLU A 233 24.51 -15.44 -6.40
CA GLU A 233 25.51 -15.98 -7.33
C GLU A 233 26.78 -15.12 -7.38
N SER A 234 26.63 -13.81 -7.22
CA SER A 234 27.74 -12.86 -7.25
C SER A 234 28.54 -12.80 -5.93
N GLY A 235 28.09 -13.49 -4.88
CA GLY A 235 28.70 -13.44 -3.54
C GLY A 235 28.68 -12.04 -2.92
N ALA A 236 27.89 -11.12 -3.48
CA ALA A 236 27.73 -9.78 -2.97
C ALA A 236 26.80 -9.83 -1.75
N PRO A 237 27.14 -9.17 -0.62
CA PRO A 237 26.20 -9.05 0.48
C PRO A 237 24.90 -8.43 -0.02
N PRO A 238 23.73 -8.86 0.49
CA PRO A 238 22.46 -8.31 0.04
C PRO A 238 22.51 -6.80 0.25
N GLU A 239 22.43 -6.05 -0.85
CA GLU A 239 22.17 -4.61 -0.76
C GLU A 239 20.81 -4.48 -0.08
N SER A 240 20.84 -4.18 1.21
CA SER A 240 19.70 -3.65 1.93
C SER A 240 19.18 -2.49 1.10
N SER A 241 18.02 -2.69 0.50
CA SER A 241 17.21 -1.64 -0.07
C SER A 241 16.84 -0.66 1.04
N GLU A 242 17.74 0.27 1.35
CA GLU A 242 17.44 1.50 2.02
C GLU A 242 17.74 2.64 1.06
N ALA A 243 16.71 3.44 0.85
CA ALA A 243 16.84 4.74 0.25
C ALA A 243 17.87 5.57 1.03
N GLY A 244 18.76 6.25 0.30
CA GLY A 244 19.49 7.40 0.83
C GLY A 244 20.94 7.14 1.23
N GLU A 245 21.82 7.65 0.37
CA GLU A 245 23.08 8.33 0.69
C GLU A 245 24.12 7.66 1.61
N GLY A 246 25.32 7.50 1.04
CA GLY A 246 26.56 7.67 1.79
C GLY A 246 27.50 6.47 1.75
N THR A 247 28.43 6.54 0.80
CA THR A 247 29.66 5.74 0.78
C THR A 247 30.33 5.64 2.16
N VAL A 248 30.52 4.44 2.68
CA VAL A 248 31.62 4.16 3.63
C VAL A 248 32.33 2.85 3.27
N ASP A 249 33.63 2.91 3.49
CA ASP A 249 34.73 2.12 2.95
C ASP A 249 34.70 0.64 3.36
N ALA A 250 35.29 -0.19 2.51
CA ALA A 250 35.36 -1.64 2.65
C ALA A 250 36.36 -2.05 3.75
N GLY A 251 35.90 -2.85 4.72
CA GLY A 251 36.79 -3.57 5.64
C GLY A 251 36.35 -3.69 7.10
N MET A 252 35.09 -4.00 7.39
CA MET A 252 34.62 -4.25 8.77
C MET A 252 34.05 -5.67 8.92
N THR A 253 34.39 -6.29 10.05
CA THR A 253 33.92 -7.62 10.45
C THR A 253 32.42 -7.60 10.79
N SER A 254 31.74 -8.75 10.65
CA SER A 254 30.30 -8.91 10.87
C SER A 254 29.80 -8.38 12.23
N GLU A 255 30.65 -8.37 13.26
CA GLU A 255 30.32 -7.90 14.60
C GLU A 255 30.33 -6.37 14.71
N GLU A 256 31.18 -5.70 13.93
CA GLU A 256 31.27 -4.24 13.94
C GLU A 256 30.08 -3.60 13.21
N ALA A 257 29.60 -4.23 12.13
CA ALA A 257 28.41 -3.78 11.41
C ALA A 257 27.14 -3.84 12.29
N GLU A 258 27.01 -4.88 13.11
CA GLU A 258 25.91 -5.01 14.06
C GLU A 258 25.99 -3.96 15.19
N PHE A 259 27.21 -3.60 15.62
CA PHE A 259 27.42 -2.55 16.60
C PHE A 259 27.08 -1.16 16.06
N LEU A 260 27.42 -0.86 14.80
CA LEU A 260 27.08 0.41 14.14
C LEU A 260 25.56 0.63 14.02
N ALA A 261 24.77 -0.44 13.89
CA ALA A 261 23.32 -0.37 13.76
C ALA A 261 22.60 -0.14 15.11
N ARG A 262 23.29 -0.24 16.24
CA ARG A 262 22.69 -0.01 17.57
C ARG A 262 22.30 1.46 17.77
N PRO A 263 21.25 1.73 18.54
CA PRO A 263 20.86 3.10 18.87
C PRO A 263 21.92 3.77 19.76
N VAL A 264 22.07 5.08 19.63
CA VAL A 264 22.99 5.89 20.45
C VAL A 264 22.72 5.75 21.96
N ARG A 265 21.51 5.33 22.34
CA ARG A 265 21.11 5.07 23.74
C ARG A 265 21.96 4.00 24.41
N ASP A 266 22.43 3.03 23.64
CA ASP A 266 23.19 1.89 24.15
C ASP A 266 24.64 2.26 24.51
N LEU A 267 25.10 3.48 24.14
CA LEU A 267 26.43 4.00 24.51
C LEU A 267 26.52 4.50 25.97
N GLU A 268 25.43 4.42 26.73
CA GLU A 268 25.36 4.85 28.14
C GLU A 268 25.92 6.27 28.37
N LEU A 269 25.56 7.20 27.48
CA LEU A 269 25.93 8.61 27.59
C LEU A 269 25.07 9.31 28.66
N SER A 270 25.54 10.45 29.17
CA SER A 270 24.68 11.30 29.98
C SER A 270 23.42 11.72 29.23
N ILE A 271 22.32 11.87 29.97
CA ILE A 271 20.99 12.28 29.46
C ILE A 271 21.10 13.56 28.61
N ARG A 272 22.05 14.45 28.91
CA ARG A 272 22.28 15.66 28.12
C ARG A 272 22.89 15.36 26.76
N SER A 273 23.92 14.52 26.73
CA SER A 273 24.64 14.15 25.50
C SER A 273 23.74 13.33 24.57
N GLU A 274 22.97 12.38 25.10
CA GLU A 274 21.98 11.60 24.33
C GLU A 274 20.90 12.51 23.69
N ASN A 275 20.29 13.40 24.48
CA ASN A 275 19.25 14.29 23.97
C ASN A 275 19.77 15.30 22.95
N CYS A 276 21.04 15.72 23.05
CA CYS A 276 21.66 16.57 22.05
C CYS A 276 21.86 15.82 20.72
N LEU A 277 22.33 14.57 20.78
CA LEU A 277 22.52 13.73 19.58
C LEU A 277 21.19 13.43 18.89
N LEU A 278 20.16 13.03 19.65
CA LEU A 278 18.82 12.77 19.10
C LEU A 278 18.20 14.01 18.45
N ARG A 279 18.39 15.20 19.05
CA ARG A 279 17.93 16.48 18.46
C ARG A 279 18.77 16.92 17.25
N GLY A 280 20.00 16.45 17.17
CA GLY A 280 20.89 16.62 16.02
C GLY A 280 20.58 15.67 14.86
N GLY A 281 19.56 14.81 14.99
CA GLY A 281 19.19 13.81 14.00
C GLY A 281 20.17 12.64 13.92
N ILE A 282 20.89 12.36 15.02
CA ILE A 282 21.81 11.22 15.15
C ILE A 282 21.14 10.18 16.03
N HIS A 283 20.68 9.10 15.43
CA HIS A 283 19.90 8.04 16.07
C HIS A 283 20.71 6.76 16.29
N THR A 284 21.68 6.48 15.39
CA THR A 284 22.50 5.26 15.41
C THR A 284 23.98 5.57 15.72
N ILE A 285 24.71 4.57 16.23
CA ILE A 285 26.15 4.68 16.46
C ILE A 285 26.90 4.87 15.14
N GLY A 286 26.41 4.27 14.05
CA GLY A 286 26.93 4.45 12.70
C GLY A 286 26.87 5.90 12.23
N GLU A 287 25.73 6.57 12.41
CA GLU A 287 25.60 8.00 12.08
C GLU A 287 26.55 8.88 12.90
N LEU A 288 26.78 8.53 14.17
CA LEU A 288 27.69 9.27 15.05
C LEU A 288 29.14 9.23 14.53
N LEU A 289 29.60 8.06 14.04
CA LEU A 289 30.96 7.88 13.51
C LEU A 289 31.19 8.55 12.16
N GLN A 290 30.12 8.79 11.40
CA GLN A 290 30.20 9.54 10.15
C GLN A 290 30.42 11.05 10.37
N LYS A 291 30.12 11.58 11.56
CA LYS A 291 30.29 13.00 11.88
C LYS A 291 31.70 13.31 12.36
N SER A 292 32.21 14.47 11.95
CA SER A 292 33.47 14.99 12.47
C SER A 292 33.28 15.72 13.81
N ARG A 293 34.36 15.92 14.55
CA ARG A 293 34.38 16.71 15.80
C ARG A 293 33.77 18.11 15.63
N GLU A 294 34.06 18.76 14.51
CA GLU A 294 33.55 20.10 14.19
C GLU A 294 32.04 20.08 13.92
N ASP A 295 31.52 19.01 13.33
CA ASP A 295 30.09 18.89 13.02
C ASP A 295 29.26 18.61 14.27
N LEU A 296 29.80 17.84 15.21
CA LEU A 296 29.17 17.62 16.51
C LEU A 296 29.06 18.93 17.30
N LEU A 297 30.07 19.80 17.26
CA LEU A 297 30.04 21.13 17.91
C LEU A 297 29.00 22.09 17.31
N LYS A 298 28.51 21.85 16.08
CA LYS A 298 27.42 22.64 15.48
C LYS A 298 26.06 22.27 16.05
N ILE A 299 25.93 21.11 16.72
CA ILE A 299 24.67 20.67 17.33
C ILE A 299 24.34 21.60 18.50
N ARG A 300 23.11 22.13 18.48
CA ARG A 300 22.64 23.08 19.48
C ARG A 300 22.70 22.46 20.89
N ASN A 301 23.42 23.13 21.80
CA ASN A 301 23.65 22.73 23.19
C ASN A 301 24.63 21.55 23.39
N LEU A 302 25.37 21.13 22.37
CA LEU A 302 26.49 20.20 22.54
C LEU A 302 27.76 20.96 22.95
N GLY A 303 28.16 20.85 24.22
CA GLY A 303 29.34 21.53 24.76
C GLY A 303 30.62 20.68 24.70
N LYS A 304 31.77 21.31 24.99
CA LYS A 304 33.08 20.64 25.05
C LYS A 304 33.14 19.46 26.03
N VAL A 305 32.34 19.49 27.11
CA VAL A 305 32.26 18.42 28.12
C VAL A 305 31.51 17.20 27.57
N SER A 306 30.37 17.41 26.91
CA SER A 306 29.61 16.34 26.24
C SER A 306 30.39 15.71 25.09
N LEU A 307 31.16 16.53 24.36
CA LEU A 307 32.01 16.03 23.28
C LEU A 307 33.12 15.13 23.80
N LYS A 308 33.77 15.50 24.91
CA LYS A 308 34.78 14.65 25.56
C LYS A 308 34.18 13.35 26.08
N GLU A 309 32.99 13.40 26.66
CA GLU A 309 32.25 12.21 27.10
C GLU A 309 31.96 11.22 25.95
N ILE A 310 31.59 11.75 24.78
CA ILE A 310 31.38 10.94 23.57
C ILE A 310 32.70 10.34 23.07
N GLU A 311 33.79 11.12 23.04
CA GLU A 311 35.14 10.65 22.67
C GLU A 311 35.60 9.51 23.61
N ASP A 312 35.51 9.70 24.93
CA ASP A 312 35.94 8.72 25.93
C ASP A 312 35.14 7.39 25.81
N LYS A 313 33.82 7.47 25.56
CA LYS A 313 32.96 6.29 25.39
C LYS A 313 33.21 5.58 24.07
N LEU A 314 33.41 6.30 22.97
CA LEU A 314 33.76 5.68 21.69
C LEU A 314 35.12 4.99 21.75
N GLU A 315 36.12 5.60 22.40
CA GLU A 315 37.44 4.99 22.62
C GLU A 315 37.35 3.73 23.47
N SER A 316 36.47 3.69 24.48
CA SER A 316 36.25 2.49 25.31
C SER A 316 35.70 1.30 24.52
N VAL A 317 35.00 1.57 23.40
CA VAL A 317 34.44 0.55 22.51
C VAL A 317 35.33 0.32 21.27
N GLY A 318 36.50 0.96 21.21
CA GLY A 318 37.49 0.76 20.15
C GLY A 318 37.25 1.57 18.87
N PHE A 319 36.29 2.50 18.86
CA PHE A 319 36.02 3.38 17.72
C PHE A 319 36.59 4.78 17.93
N LYS A 320 37.00 5.43 16.84
CA LYS A 320 37.44 6.83 16.85
C LYS A 320 36.57 7.66 15.91
N LEU A 321 36.27 8.89 16.32
CA LEU A 321 35.61 9.85 15.47
C LEU A 321 36.46 10.13 14.23
N ARG A 322 35.79 10.40 13.11
CA ARG A 322 36.45 10.74 11.86
C ARG A 322 37.21 12.06 12.01
N GLU A 323 38.54 12.01 11.89
CA GLU A 323 39.36 13.20 11.74
C GLU A 323 39.15 13.80 10.34
N LYS A 324 39.13 15.13 10.28
CA LYS A 324 38.99 15.86 9.02
C LYS A 324 40.21 15.54 8.15
N LYS A 325 40.00 14.88 7.00
CA LYS A 325 41.01 14.90 5.92
C LYS A 325 41.16 16.36 5.49
N SER A 326 42.39 16.88 5.60
CA SER A 326 42.76 18.20 5.07
C SER A 326 42.53 18.31 3.57
#